data_AF-A0A943ZXN2-F1
#
_entry.id   AF-A0A943ZXN2-F1
#
_cell.length_a   1.000
_cell.length_b   1.000
_cell.length_c   1.000
_cell.angle_alpha   90.00
_cell.angle_beta   90.00
_cell.angle_gamma   90.00
#
_symmetry.space_group_name_H-M   'P 1'
#
loop_
_entity.id
_entity.type
_entity.pdbx_description
1 polymer ?
#
loop_
_entity_poly.entity_id
_entity_poly.type
_entity_poly.pdbx_seq_one_letter_code
_entity_poly.pdbx_strand_id
1 'polypeptide(L)'
;MKHNSNIRLFNFALLIGVLGLSILLGIIVSGAADPEPLFCIGTPIGLLLCFVGAILIIITYTCEIFRGIREKKFIWVIVLLILGGLLFIRILLRP
;
A
#
# COMPACT_ATOMS: atom_id res chain seq x y z
N MET A 1 -6.34 -14.14 -19.22
CA MET A 1 -7.36 -13.62 -18.27
C MET A 1 -6.84 -13.36 -16.84
N LYS A 2 -5.90 -14.13 -16.27
CA LYS A 2 -5.48 -13.99 -14.86
C LYS A 2 -4.70 -12.71 -14.50
N HIS A 3 -4.02 -12.08 -15.46
CA HIS A 3 -3.32 -10.80 -15.30
C HIS A 3 -4.25 -9.66 -14.83
N ASN A 4 -5.53 -9.70 -15.21
CA ASN A 4 -6.47 -8.63 -14.88
C ASN A 4 -6.90 -8.66 -13.39
N SER A 5 -6.90 -9.83 -12.74
CA SER A 5 -7.26 -9.93 -11.33
C SER A 5 -6.21 -9.31 -10.40
N ASN A 6 -4.91 -9.46 -10.68
CA ASN A 6 -3.86 -8.85 -9.87
C ASN A 6 -3.92 -7.32 -9.95
N ILE A 7 -4.21 -6.77 -11.13
CA ILE A 7 -4.40 -5.32 -11.32
C ILE A 7 -5.60 -4.82 -10.51
N ARG A 8 -6.71 -5.57 -10.51
CA ARG A 8 -7.90 -5.24 -9.72
C ARG A 8 -7.61 -5.30 -8.22
N LEU A 9 -6.93 -6.34 -7.74
CA LEU A 9 -6.52 -6.47 -6.34
C LEU A 9 -5.58 -5.35 -5.91
N PHE A 10 -4.62 -5.00 -6.76
CA PHE A 10 -3.71 -3.87 -6.52
C PHE A 10 -4.45 -2.54 -6.45
N ASN A 11 -5.40 -2.28 -7.36
CA ASN A 11 -6.25 -1.09 -7.30
C ASN A 11 -7.11 -1.05 -6.03
N PHE A 12 -7.68 -2.17 -5.60
CA PHE A 12 -8.40 -2.25 -4.32
C PHE A 12 -7.48 -1.98 -3.13
N ALA A 13 -6.28 -2.56 -3.14
CA ALA A 13 -5.29 -2.32 -2.09
C ALA A 13 -4.86 -0.85 -2.02
N LEU A 14 -4.64 -0.21 -3.17
CA LEU A 14 -4.37 1.21 -3.28
C LEU A 14 -5.54 2.05 -2.76
N LEU A 15 -6.78 1.73 -3.14
CA LEU A 15 -7.96 2.44 -2.66
C LEU A 15 -8.10 2.34 -1.13
N ILE A 16 -7.88 1.15 -0.55
CA ILE A 16 -7.89 0.95 0.90
C ILE A 16 -6.79 1.75 1.58
N GLY A 17 -5.57 1.76 1.02
CA GLY A 17 -4.46 2.56 1.53
C GLY A 17 -4.73 4.06 1.47
N VAL A 18 -5.25 4.56 0.34
CA VAL A 18 -5.62 5.98 0.17
C VAL A 18 -6.76 6.38 1.09
N LEU A 19 -7.74 5.50 1.32
CA LEU A 19 -8.81 5.71 2.31
C LEU A 19 -8.24 5.82 3.72
N GLY A 20 -7.39 4.87 4.14
CA GLY A 20 -6.73 4.94 5.45
C GLY A 20 -5.91 6.21 5.63
N LEU A 21 -5.17 6.62 4.59
CA LEU A 21 -4.37 7.83 4.61
C LEU A 21 -5.23 9.10 4.64
N SER A 22 -6.36 9.11 3.94
CA SER A 22 -7.32 10.23 3.94
C SER A 22 -7.98 10.38 5.31
N ILE A 23 -8.30 9.28 6.00
CA ILE A 23 -8.81 9.31 7.37
C ILE A 23 -7.77 9.92 8.31
N LEU A 24 -6.52 9.47 8.22
CA LEU A 24 -5.42 10.03 9.01
C LEU A 24 -5.20 11.52 8.72
N LEU A 25 -5.23 11.92 7.45
CA LEU A 25 -5.08 13.32 7.04
C LEU A 25 -6.24 14.19 7.56
N GLY A 26 -7.48 13.67 7.53
CA GLY A 26 -8.65 14.34 8.08
C GLY A 26 -8.53 14.57 9.58
N ILE A 27 -7.99 13.58 10.33
CA ILE A 27 -7.74 13.71 11.77
C ILE A 27 -6.67 14.77 12.05
N ILE A 28 -5.58 14.78 11.28
CA ILE A 28 -4.50 15.77 11.41
C ILE A 28 -5.03 17.19 11.14
N VAL A 29 -5.81 17.38 10.05
CA VAL A 29 -6.38 18.69 9.68
C VAL A 29 -7.44 19.14 10.69
N SER A 30 -8.18 18.20 11.28
CA SER A 30 -9.15 18.50 12.33
C SER A 30 -8.50 19.10 13.57
N GLY A 31 -7.17 19.01 13.73
CA GLY A 31 -6.47 19.45 14.94
C GLY A 31 -6.92 18.71 16.20
N ALA A 32 -7.64 17.60 16.03
CA ALA A 32 -8.19 16.82 17.11
C ALA A 32 -7.03 16.15 17.83
N ALA A 33 -6.65 16.72 18.97
CA ALA A 33 -5.65 16.17 19.86
C ALA A 33 -6.36 15.43 21.01
N ASP A 34 -5.61 14.59 21.72
CA ASP A 34 -6.13 14.01 22.96
C ASP A 34 -6.73 15.10 23.86
N PRO A 35 -7.97 14.95 24.36
CA PRO A 35 -8.72 13.69 24.52
C PRO A 35 -9.94 13.54 23.59
N GLU A 36 -9.90 14.00 22.34
CA GLU A 36 -11.05 13.86 21.45
C GLU A 36 -11.26 12.40 20.96
N PRO A 37 -12.49 11.86 21.04
CA PRO A 37 -12.78 10.46 20.67
C PRO A 37 -12.54 10.17 19.18
N LEU A 38 -12.59 11.19 18.34
CA LEU A 38 -12.27 11.10 16.91
C LEU A 38 -10.79 10.76 16.67
N PHE A 39 -9.87 11.28 17.50
CA PHE A 39 -8.45 10.95 17.42
C PHE A 39 -8.17 9.54 17.93
N CYS A 40 -8.75 9.19 19.09
CA CYS A 40 -8.51 7.90 19.75
C CYS A 40 -9.03 6.69 18.93
N ILE A 41 -10.13 6.86 18.19
CA ILE A 41 -10.74 5.78 17.39
C ILE A 41 -10.35 5.88 15.91
N GLY A 42 -10.33 7.10 15.35
CA GLY A 42 -10.03 7.31 13.95
C GLY A 42 -8.58 6.97 13.59
N THR A 43 -7.62 7.29 14.47
CA THR A 43 -6.19 7.03 14.23
C THR A 43 -5.88 5.54 14.11
N PRO A 44 -6.27 4.66 15.05
CA PRO A 44 -6.02 3.23 14.90
C PRO A 44 -6.75 2.63 13.72
N ILE A 45 -7.97 3.10 13.39
CA ILE A 45 -8.71 2.63 12.20
C ILE A 45 -7.98 3.01 10.91
N GLY A 46 -7.57 4.28 10.77
CA GLY A 46 -6.83 4.77 9.61
C GLY A 46 -5.49 4.04 9.45
N LEU A 47 -4.78 3.80 10.56
CA LEU A 47 -3.54 3.04 10.58
C LEU A 47 -3.78 1.58 10.15
N LEU A 48 -4.84 0.94 10.65
CA LEU A 48 -5.17 -0.44 10.33
C LEU A 48 -5.56 -0.61 8.87
N LEU A 49 -6.29 0.35 8.28
CA LEU A 49 -6.56 0.38 6.84
C LEU A 49 -5.27 0.52 6.02
N CYS A 50 -4.38 1.44 6.39
CA CYS A 50 -3.07 1.59 5.74
C CYS A 50 -2.26 0.30 5.82
N PHE A 51 -2.26 -0.36 6.98
CA PHE A 51 -1.53 -1.61 7.20
C PHE A 51 -2.06 -2.77 6.35
N VAL A 52 -3.38 -2.94 6.30
CA VAL A 52 -4.04 -3.95 5.44
C VAL A 52 -3.75 -3.67 3.97
N GLY A 53 -3.83 -2.41 3.52
CA GLY A 53 -3.50 -2.00 2.16
C GLY A 53 -2.04 -2.31 1.79
N ALA A 54 -1.11 -2.00 2.68
CA ALA A 54 0.32 -2.29 2.48
C ALA A 54 0.59 -3.79 2.35
N ILE A 55 0.01 -4.61 3.23
CA ILE A 55 0.16 -6.09 3.17
C ILE A 55 -0.37 -6.63 1.84
N LEU A 56 -1.55 -6.17 1.40
CA LEU A 56 -2.13 -6.62 0.13
C LEU A 56 -1.26 -6.25 -1.07
N ILE A 57 -0.66 -5.05 -1.06
CA ILE A 57 0.28 -4.61 -2.10
C ILE A 57 1.51 -5.53 -2.11
N ILE A 58 2.10 -5.82 -0.95
CA ILE A 58 3.28 -6.68 -0.83
C ILE A 58 2.98 -8.10 -1.35
N ILE A 59 1.83 -8.67 -0.99
CA ILE A 59 1.41 -9.99 -1.46
C ILE A 59 1.24 -9.99 -2.98
N THR A 60 0.51 -9.01 -3.52
CA THR A 60 0.24 -8.91 -4.96
C THR A 60 1.54 -8.78 -5.75
N TYR A 61 2.45 -7.94 -5.25
CA TYR A 61 3.75 -7.69 -5.84
C TYR A 61 4.66 -8.94 -5.81
N THR A 62 4.68 -9.65 -4.68
CA THR A 62 5.42 -10.92 -4.54
C THR A 62 4.87 -11.96 -5.52
N CYS A 63 3.55 -12.09 -5.64
CA CYS A 63 2.92 -12.97 -6.62
C CYS A 63 3.27 -12.61 -8.07
N GLU A 64 3.36 -11.32 -8.41
CA GLU A 64 3.77 -10.85 -9.74
C GLU A 64 5.24 -11.22 -10.04
N ILE A 65 6.15 -11.06 -9.07
CA ILE A 65 7.56 -11.48 -9.21
C ILE A 65 7.67 -12.99 -9.44
N PHE A 66 7.03 -13.81 -8.60
CA PHE A 66 7.04 -15.27 -8.77
C PHE A 66 6.47 -15.70 -10.13
N ARG A 67 5.43 -15.01 -10.60
CA ARG A 67 4.84 -15.26 -11.92
C ARG A 67 5.78 -14.89 -13.06
N GLY A 68 6.45 -13.73 -12.96
CA GLY A 68 7.40 -13.29 -13.98
C GLY A 68 8.62 -14.23 -14.10
N ILE A 69 9.07 -14.81 -12.98
CA ILE A 69 10.10 -15.86 -12.97
C ILE A 69 9.59 -17.12 -13.69
N ARG A 70 8.36 -17.56 -13.39
CA ARG A 70 7.75 -18.75 -14.01
C ARG A 70 7.53 -18.59 -15.51
N GLU A 71 7.18 -17.41 -15.98
CA GLU A 71 7.01 -17.09 -17.42
C GLU A 71 8.34 -16.76 -18.12
N LYS A 72 9.50 -16.90 -17.45
CA LYS A 72 10.84 -16.51 -17.95
C LYS A 72 10.94 -15.05 -18.44
N LYS A 73 10.03 -14.17 -17.99
CA LYS A 73 10.02 -12.75 -18.32
C LYS A 73 10.90 -11.96 -17.33
N PHE A 74 12.19 -12.28 -17.31
CA PHE A 74 13.15 -11.72 -16.36
C PHE A 74 13.26 -10.19 -16.41
N ILE A 75 13.18 -9.59 -17.61
CA ILE A 75 13.22 -8.13 -17.78
C ILE A 75 12.07 -7.45 -17.01
N TRP A 76 10.86 -8.00 -17.09
CA TRP A 76 9.68 -7.45 -16.39
C TRP A 76 9.79 -7.59 -14.87
N VAL A 77 10.35 -8.71 -14.40
CA VAL A 77 10.63 -8.92 -12.98
C VAL A 77 11.66 -7.92 -12.46
N ILE A 78 12.74 -7.67 -13.20
CA ILE A 78 13.78 -6.71 -12.83
C ILE A 78 13.21 -5.29 -12.75
N VAL A 79 12.39 -4.89 -13.73
CA VAL A 79 11.72 -3.56 -13.72
C VAL A 79 10.81 -3.42 -12.49
N LEU A 80 9.99 -4.44 -12.20
CA LEU A 80 9.19 -4.47 -10.97
C LEU A 80 10.08 -4.28 -9.76
N LEU A 81 11.10 -5.14 -9.59
CA LEU A 81 12.02 -5.16 -8.44
C LEU A 81 12.70 -3.81 -8.21
N ILE A 82 13.18 -3.16 -9.26
CA ILE A 82 13.74 -1.81 -9.19
C ILE A 82 12.69 -0.79 -8.78
N LEU A 83 11.48 -0.83 -9.36
CA LEU A 83 10.42 0.13 -9.05
C LEU A 83 9.94 0.01 -7.60
N GLY A 84 9.70 -1.21 -7.11
CA GLY A 84 9.32 -1.46 -5.73
C GLY A 84 10.45 -1.13 -4.74
N GLY A 85 11.70 -1.48 -5.08
CA GLY A 85 12.87 -1.12 -4.28
C GLY A 85 13.07 0.39 -4.18
N LEU A 86 12.93 1.11 -5.29
CA LEU A 86 13.05 2.57 -5.35
C LEU A 86 11.97 3.25 -4.51
N LEU A 87 10.73 2.77 -4.57
CA LEU A 87 9.63 3.27 -3.73
C LEU A 87 9.90 3.02 -2.24
N PHE A 88 10.39 1.83 -1.88
CA PHE A 88 10.71 1.52 -0.49
C PHE A 88 11.84 2.40 0.06
N ILE A 89 12.90 2.60 -0.73
CA ILE A 89 13.99 3.52 -0.38
C ILE A 89 13.44 4.94 -0.24
N ARG A 90 12.57 5.42 -1.14
CA ARG A 90 11.96 6.75 -1.04
C ARG A 90 11.12 6.93 0.23
N ILE A 91 10.39 5.90 0.67
CA ILE A 91 9.67 5.92 1.94
C ILE A 91 10.62 5.93 3.13
N LEU A 92 11.65 5.08 3.12
CA LEU A 92 12.59 4.92 4.25
C LEU A 92 13.56 6.09 4.39
N LEU A 93 13.95 6.70 3.27
CA LEU A 93 14.89 7.82 3.19
C LEU A 93 14.19 9.17 3.22
N ARG A 94 12.86 9.21 3.38
CA ARG A 94 12.13 10.46 3.63
C ARG A 94 12.31 10.80 5.12
N PRO A 95 13.13 11.82 5.46
CA PRO A 95 13.34 12.24 6.84
C PRO A 95 12.06 12.84 7.44
#